data_AF-A0A3M2A9E1-F1
#
_entry.id   AF-A0A3M2A9E1-F1
#
_cell.length_a   1.000
_cell.length_b   1.000
_cell.length_c   1.000
_cell.angle_alpha   90.00
_cell.angle_beta   90.00
_cell.angle_gamma   90.00
#
_symmetry.space_group_name_H-M   'P 1'
#
loop_
_entity.id
_entity.type
_entity.pdbx_description
1 polymer ?
#
loop_
_entity_poly.entity_id
_entity_poly.type
_entity_poly.pdbx_seq_one_letter_code
_entity_poly.pdbx_strand_id
1 'polypeptide(L)'
;MRRFVIGITGASGVIYGVRLLQVLREMPDVQTHLVLSRAARETLVLETEWAPEAVEALADRAYDPDDLAAPIASGSVPTDGMAIVPCSMKTLSAVAHSFAHNLIVRAA
;
A
#
# COMPACT_ATOMS: atom_id res chain seq x y z
N MET A 1 4.57 -8.69 17.30
CA MET A 1 4.83 -8.44 15.87
C MET A 1 3.87 -7.34 15.45
N ARG A 2 4.40 -6.17 15.08
CA ARG A 2 3.66 -4.98 14.69
C ARG A 2 3.22 -5.13 13.23
N ARG A 3 2.00 -4.74 12.88
CA ARG A 3 1.42 -4.87 11.54
C ARG A 3 1.16 -3.50 10.94
N PHE A 4 1.81 -3.18 9.83
CA PHE A 4 1.58 -1.93 9.11
C PHE A 4 1.00 -2.19 7.73
N VAL A 5 -0.04 -1.42 7.39
CA VAL A 5 -0.59 -1.39 6.03
C VAL A 5 0.17 -0.36 5.22
N ILE A 6 0.61 -0.73 4.03
CA ILE A 6 1.33 0.15 3.10
C ILE A 6 0.49 0.28 1.83
N GLY A 7 -0.05 1.47 1.58
CA GLY A 7 -0.70 1.80 0.31
C GLY A 7 0.29 2.52 -0.60
N ILE A 8 0.48 2.07 -1.84
CA ILE A 8 1.24 2.82 -2.84
C ILE A 8 0.25 3.23 -3.94
N THR A 9 0.17 4.54 -4.24
CA THR A 9 -0.80 5.08 -5.20
C THR A 9 -0.12 5.81 -6.36
N GLY A 10 -0.87 6.09 -7.44
CA GLY A 10 -0.35 6.71 -8.67
C GLY A 10 -0.09 8.21 -8.53
N ALA A 11 0.87 8.55 -7.69
CA ALA A 11 1.49 9.87 -7.63
C ALA A 11 3.00 9.72 -7.84
N SER A 12 3.65 10.80 -8.24
CA SER A 12 5.11 10.79 -8.44
C SER A 12 5.85 10.49 -7.13
N GLY A 13 7.02 9.84 -7.24
CA GLY A 13 7.84 9.45 -6.10
C GLY A 13 7.50 8.05 -5.58
N VAL A 14 7.06 7.14 -6.45
CA VAL A 14 6.79 5.73 -6.10
C VAL A 14 8.00 5.03 -5.46
N ILE A 15 9.21 5.50 -5.77
CA ILE A 15 10.46 5.01 -5.16
C ILE A 15 10.46 5.15 -3.63
N TYR A 16 9.75 6.12 -3.05
CA TYR A 16 9.66 6.27 -1.60
C TYR A 16 8.85 5.14 -0.97
N GLY A 17 7.79 4.67 -1.63
CA GLY A 17 7.03 3.49 -1.19
C GLY A 17 7.87 2.22 -1.27
N VAL A 18 8.62 2.04 -2.36
CA VAL A 18 9.57 0.93 -2.51
C VAL A 18 10.64 0.96 -1.41
N ARG A 19 11.24 2.12 -1.16
CA ARG A 19 12.29 2.27 -0.14
C ARG A 19 11.75 2.02 1.26
N LEU A 20 10.52 2.46 1.55
CA LEU A 20 9.84 2.17 2.82
C LEU A 20 9.70 0.66 3.02
N LEU A 21 9.20 -0.08 2.02
CA LEU A 21 9.07 -1.54 2.10
C LEU A 21 10.41 -2.24 2.32
N GLN A 22 11.48 -1.82 1.63
CA GLN A 22 12.82 -2.36 1.85
C GLN A 22 13.29 -2.20 3.29
N VAL A 23 13.12 -1.01 3.87
CA VAL A 23 13.52 -0.73 5.26
C VAL A 23 12.67 -1.52 6.26
N LEU A 24 11.35 -1.59 6.05
CA LEU A 24 10.46 -2.34 6.95
C LEU A 24 10.73 -3.84 6.90
N ARG A 25 11.14 -4.39 5.75
CA ARG A 25 11.51 -5.80 5.59
C ARG A 25 12.74 -6.18 6.43
N GLU A 26 13.63 -5.24 6.72
CA GLU A 26 14.81 -5.46 7.57
C GLU A 26 14.45 -5.51 9.07
N MET A 27 13.20 -5.21 9.44
CA MET A 27 12.73 -5.20 10.83
C MET A 27 11.97 -6.49 11.17
N PRO A 28 12.57 -7.44 11.92
CA PRO A 28 12.00 -8.78 12.12
C PRO A 28 10.71 -8.80 12.95
N ASP A 29 10.39 -7.70 13.65
CA ASP A 29 9.19 -7.58 14.46
C ASP A 29 8.07 -6.80 13.75
N VAL A 30 8.25 -6.44 12.48
CA VAL A 30 7.29 -5.75 11.62
C VAL A 30 6.76 -6.70 10.55
N GLN A 31 5.45 -6.69 10.34
CA GLN A 31 4.75 -7.37 9.26
C GLN A 31 4.05 -6.32 8.39
N THR A 32 4.27 -6.40 7.09
CA THR A 32 3.78 -5.45 6.09
C THR A 32 2.64 -6.04 5.26
N HIS A 33 1.59 -5.24 5.10
CA HIS A 33 0.42 -5.54 4.28
C HIS A 33 0.33 -4.50 3.16
N LEU A 34 0.80 -4.84 1.97
CA LEU A 34 0.85 -3.95 0.82
C LEU A 34 -0.44 -3.98 0.00
N VAL A 35 -0.84 -2.80 -0.48
CA VAL A 35 -1.78 -2.65 -1.59
C VAL A 35 -1.18 -1.68 -2.60
N LEU A 36 -0.99 -2.15 -3.83
CA LEU A 36 -0.46 -1.37 -4.94
C LEU A 36 -1.61 -1.01 -5.89
N SER A 37 -1.95 0.28 -6.00
CA SER A 37 -3.04 0.69 -6.90
C SER A 37 -2.67 0.48 -8.37
N ARG A 38 -3.66 0.34 -9.26
CA ARG A 38 -3.41 0.20 -10.71
C ARG A 38 -2.54 1.34 -11.26
N ALA A 39 -2.87 2.58 -10.92
CA ALA A 39 -2.08 3.75 -11.33
C ALA A 39 -0.67 3.77 -10.70
N ALA A 40 -0.49 3.20 -9.51
CA ALA A 40 0.83 3.05 -8.90
C ALA A 40 1.71 2.04 -9.66
N ARG A 41 1.13 0.93 -10.15
CA ARG A 41 1.85 -0.03 -11.01
C ARG A 41 2.40 0.66 -12.26
N GLU A 42 1.57 1.48 -12.91
CA GLU A 42 1.98 2.25 -14.09
C GLU A 42 3.08 3.25 -13.75
N THR A 43 2.90 4.03 -12.66
CA THR A 43 3.88 5.03 -12.24
C THR A 43 5.21 4.39 -11.84
N LEU A 44 5.19 3.21 -11.21
CA LEU A 44 6.38 2.44 -10.85
C LEU A 44 7.23 2.10 -12.07
N VAL A 45 6.60 1.60 -13.14
CA VAL A 45 7.28 1.24 -14.40
C VAL A 45 7.80 2.49 -15.12
N LEU A 46 7.11 3.62 -14.98
CA LEU A 46 7.51 4.89 -15.60
C LEU A 46 8.68 5.57 -14.88
N GLU A 47 8.72 5.50 -13.55
CA GLU A 47 9.69 6.25 -12.74
C GLU A 47 10.91 5.41 -12.29
N THR A 48 10.84 4.08 -12.41
CA THR A 48 11.85 3.18 -11.84
C THR A 48 12.07 1.93 -12.70
N GLU A 49 13.13 1.17 -12.40
CA GLU A 49 13.39 -0.14 -13.02
C GLU A 49 12.68 -1.31 -12.31
N TRP A 50 11.85 -1.03 -11.30
CA TRP A 50 11.15 -2.07 -10.55
C TRP A 50 9.95 -2.62 -11.31
N ALA A 51 9.87 -3.95 -11.41
CA ALA A 51 8.64 -4.62 -11.76
C ALA A 51 7.65 -4.57 -10.57
N PRO A 52 6.34 -4.37 -10.81
CA PRO A 52 5.33 -4.39 -9.74
C PRO A 52 5.40 -5.64 -8.84
N GLU A 53 5.62 -6.80 -9.43
CA GLU A 53 5.71 -8.09 -8.73
C GLU A 53 6.93 -8.15 -7.81
N ALA A 54 8.04 -7.50 -8.19
CA ALA A 54 9.23 -7.41 -7.37
C ALA A 54 8.99 -6.51 -6.14
N VAL A 55 8.19 -5.44 -6.27
CA VAL A 55 7.78 -4.60 -5.14
C VAL A 55 6.81 -5.32 -4.22
N GLU A 56 5.86 -6.08 -4.78
CA GLU A 56 4.96 -6.92 -3.99
C GLU A 56 5.71 -7.95 -3.15
N ALA A 57 6.76 -8.56 -3.72
CA ALA A 57 7.62 -9.51 -3.01
C ALA A 57 8.48 -8.86 -1.90
N LEU A 58 8.48 -7.53 -1.76
CA LEU A 58 9.08 -6.85 -0.60
C LEU A 58 8.21 -6.90 0.65
N ALA A 59 6.89 -7.08 0.49
CA ALA A 59 5.95 -7.13 1.61
C ALA A 59 5.67 -8.57 2.08
N ASP A 60 5.24 -8.73 3.32
CA ASP A 60 4.82 -10.05 3.85
C ASP A 60 3.51 -10.53 3.22
N ARG A 61 2.62 -9.59 2.90
CA ARG A 61 1.38 -9.84 2.16
C ARG A 61 1.14 -8.70 1.17
N ALA A 62 0.72 -9.04 -0.04
CA ALA A 62 0.24 -8.10 -1.04
C ALA A 62 -1.20 -8.46 -1.42
N TYR A 63 -2.05 -7.46 -1.62
CA TYR A 63 -3.45 -7.63 -1.97
C TYR A 63 -3.80 -6.89 -3.26
N ASP A 64 -4.77 -7.42 -4.00
CA ASP A 64 -5.36 -6.70 -5.12
C ASP A 64 -6.12 -5.47 -4.59
N PRO A 65 -5.99 -4.28 -5.23
CA PRO A 65 -6.69 -3.08 -4.78
C PRO A 65 -8.23 -3.22 -4.80
N ASP A 66 -8.80 -4.16 -5.54
CA ASP A 66 -10.25 -4.41 -5.59
C ASP A 66 -10.69 -5.54 -4.63
N ASP A 67 -9.76 -6.19 -3.91
CA ASP A 67 -10.08 -7.24 -2.94
C ASP A 67 -10.61 -6.67 -1.61
N LEU A 68 -11.89 -6.29 -1.59
CA LEU A 68 -12.56 -5.83 -0.37
C LEU A 68 -12.80 -6.94 0.67
N ALA A 69 -12.49 -8.20 0.36
CA ALA A 69 -12.56 -9.31 1.29
C ALA A 69 -11.22 -9.56 2.02
N ALA A 70 -10.16 -8.83 1.66
CA ALA A 70 -8.87 -8.91 2.30
C ALA A 70 -8.98 -8.62 3.83
N PRO A 71 -8.16 -9.27 4.69
CA PRO A 71 -8.22 -9.08 6.13
C PRO A 71 -8.12 -7.61 6.57
N ILE A 72 -7.31 -6.81 5.86
CA ILE A 72 -7.10 -5.39 6.16
C ILE A 72 -8.33 -4.50 5.88
N ALA A 73 -9.38 -5.03 5.24
CA ALA A 73 -10.66 -4.33 5.06
C ALA A 73 -11.56 -4.39 6.31
N SER A 74 -11.17 -5.18 7.33
CA SER A 74 -11.93 -5.38 8.56
C SER A 74 -11.21 -4.79 9.76
N GLY A 75 -11.90 -3.91 10.50
CA GLY A 75 -11.39 -3.37 11.77
C GLY A 75 -11.22 -4.40 12.89
N SER A 76 -11.76 -5.62 12.73
CA SER A 76 -11.49 -6.73 13.65
C SER A 76 -10.10 -7.35 13.50
N VAL A 77 -9.39 -7.00 12.41
CA VAL A 77 -8.00 -7.41 12.19
C VAL A 77 -7.09 -6.28 12.66
N PRO A 78 -6.42 -6.42 13.83
CA PRO A 78 -5.65 -5.33 14.41
C PRO A 78 -4.41 -5.03 13.55
N THR A 79 -4.23 -3.75 13.26
CA THR A 79 -3.04 -3.15 12.65
C THR A 79 -2.54 -2.01 13.53
N ASP A 80 -1.23 -1.76 13.51
CA ASP A 80 -0.58 -0.68 14.26
C ASP A 80 -0.63 0.66 13.51
N GLY A 81 -1.08 0.66 12.26
CA GLY A 81 -1.29 1.85 11.46
C GLY A 81 -1.18 1.60 9.96
N MET A 82 -1.43 2.66 9.19
CA MET A 82 -1.34 2.66 7.73
C MET A 82 -0.53 3.87 7.24
N ALA A 83 0.31 3.64 6.23
CA ALA A 83 1.00 4.69 5.48
C ALA A 83 0.65 4.59 4.00
N ILE A 84 0.29 5.71 3.37
CA ILE A 84 0.06 5.79 1.92
C ILE A 84 1.20 6.59 1.28
N VAL A 85 2.11 5.91 0.57
CA VAL A 85 3.37 6.50 0.10
C VAL A 85 3.71 6.03 -1.33
N PRO A 86 3.65 6.91 -2.34
CA PRO A 86 3.06 8.25 -2.30
C PRO A 86 1.52 8.19 -2.27
N CYS A 87 0.90 9.28 -1.79
CA CYS A 87 -0.55 9.46 -1.77
C CYS A 87 -0.99 10.45 -2.86
N SER A 88 -1.74 9.97 -3.84
CA SER A 88 -2.34 10.81 -4.87
C SER A 88 -3.46 11.67 -4.31
N MET A 89 -3.71 12.83 -4.92
CA MET A 89 -4.84 13.69 -4.52
C MET A 89 -6.19 12.98 -4.64
N LYS A 90 -6.35 12.06 -5.60
CA LYS A 90 -7.55 11.22 -5.72
C LYS A 90 -7.73 10.34 -4.49
N THR A 91 -6.67 9.65 -4.05
CA THR A 91 -6.73 8.81 -2.85
C THR A 91 -6.95 9.65 -1.59
N LEU A 92 -6.23 10.75 -1.43
CA LEU A 92 -6.38 11.66 -0.29
C LEU A 92 -7.83 12.17 -0.18
N SER A 93 -8.41 12.65 -1.29
CA SER A 93 -9.80 13.10 -1.33
C SER A 93 -10.77 11.97 -1.00
N ALA A 94 -10.54 10.77 -1.53
CA ALA A 94 -11.38 9.61 -1.23
C ALA A 94 -11.34 9.21 0.26
N VAL A 95 -10.17 9.26 0.91
CA VAL A 95 -10.05 9.03 2.36
C VAL A 95 -10.76 10.14 3.14
N ALA A 96 -10.51 11.41 2.81
CA ALA A 96 -11.13 12.55 3.50
C ALA A 96 -12.66 12.57 3.41
N HIS A 97 -13.24 11.98 2.35
CA HIS A 97 -14.68 11.89 2.14
C HIS A 97 -15.25 10.48 2.34
N SER A 98 -14.48 9.55 2.92
CA SER A 98 -14.90 8.17 3.18
C SER A 98 -15.46 7.43 1.96
N PHE A 99 -14.94 7.75 0.77
CA PHE A 99 -15.35 7.13 -0.49
C PHE A 99 -14.57 5.84 -0.72
N ALA A 100 -14.89 4.82 0.09
CA ALA A 100 -14.24 3.51 0.19
C ALA A 100 -14.48 2.60 -1.02
N HIS A 101 -14.13 3.09 -2.22
CA HIS A 101 -14.32 2.43 -3.50
C HIS A 101 -13.28 1.34 -3.81
N ASN A 102 -12.19 1.25 -3.04
CA ASN A 102 -11.15 0.25 -3.18
C ASN A 102 -10.52 -0.08 -1.81
N LEU A 103 -9.67 -1.11 -1.77
CA LEU A 103 -9.07 -1.62 -0.54
C LEU A 103 -8.18 -0.59 0.18
N ILE A 104 -7.45 0.27 -0.56
CA ILE A 104 -6.60 1.31 0.04
C ILE A 104 -7.45 2.28 0.87
N VAL A 105 -8.55 2.77 0.30
CA VAL A 105 -9.42 3.74 1.00
C VAL A 105 -10.26 3.04 2.07
N ARG A 106 -10.61 1.76 1.87
CA ARG A 106 -11.34 0.97 2.87
C ARG A 106 -10.49 0.67 4.11
N ALA A 107 -9.17 0.49 3.95
CA ALA A 107 -8.25 0.21 5.03
C ALA A 107 -7.77 1.47 5.78
N ALA A 108 -7.92 2.66 5.17
CA ALA A 108 -7.56 3.96 5.73
C ALA A 108 -8.68 4.55 6.60
#